data_AF-A0A9Q5QW54-F1
#
_entry.id   AF-A0A9Q5QW54-F1
#
_cell.length_a   1.000
_cell.length_b   1.000
_cell.length_c   1.000
_cell.angle_alpha   90.00
_cell.angle_beta   90.00
_cell.angle_gamma   90.00
#
_symmetry.space_group_name_H-M   'P 1'
#
loop_
_entity.id
_entity.type
_entity.pdbx_description
1 polymer ?
#
loop_
_entity_poly.entity_id
_entity_poly.type
_entity_poly.pdbx_seq_one_letter_code
_entity_poly.pdbx_strand_id
1 'polypeptide(L)'
;MTLQQWGVMNLKNLPLGINTLSVLRENNCVYVDKTKLAYHLIRIAGRFFLSRPRRFGKSLFVDTLKEIFEGNEKLFEGLYIHDKWDWSRKFPVIKIDFADGVLKNREELDEKIRDILWTNGDRLGVGAKKNSISGIFGEIITGAREQFGERVVVLVDQYDKPILDNRVIPEDITNHGQSDLTVMVGVHIYVMEIKVIEGNQVQGNAALDQILGRNYAEKYRGEPGKYVHEIGLIFSRNQRNLIQADWR
;
A
#
# COMPACT_ATOMS: atom_id res chain seq x y z
N MET A 1 -35.14 29.34 33.45
CA MET A 1 -34.40 28.06 33.33
C MET A 1 -33.54 28.15 32.09
N THR A 2 -32.25 28.39 32.26
CA THR A 2 -31.26 28.59 31.20
C THR A 2 -30.71 27.25 30.70
N LEU A 3 -30.47 27.18 29.38
CA LEU A 3 -29.93 26.07 28.61
C LEU A 3 -28.49 25.70 29.06
N GLN A 4 -28.35 25.02 30.20
CA GLN A 4 -27.03 24.66 30.75
C GLN A 4 -26.87 23.17 31.12
N GLN A 5 -27.65 22.28 30.50
CA GLN A 5 -27.66 20.85 30.90
C GLN A 5 -27.64 19.82 29.75
N TRP A 6 -27.00 20.15 28.63
CA TRP A 6 -26.58 19.13 27.67
C TRP A 6 -25.07 19.24 27.53
N GLY A 7 -24.35 18.31 28.19
CA GLY A 7 -22.91 18.20 28.05
C GLY A 7 -22.55 18.10 26.56
N VAL A 8 -21.69 18.99 26.10
CA VAL A 8 -21.11 18.92 24.75
C VAL A 8 -20.45 17.55 24.63
N MET A 9 -21.09 16.61 23.95
CA MET A 9 -20.43 15.36 23.56
C MET A 9 -19.25 15.76 22.69
N ASN A 10 -18.04 15.61 23.24
CA ASN A 10 -16.80 15.80 22.51
C ASN A 10 -16.74 14.71 21.42
N LEU A 11 -17.33 14.99 20.26
CA LEU A 11 -17.39 14.06 19.14
C LEU A 11 -15.97 13.77 18.68
N LYS A 12 -15.54 12.53 18.84
CA LYS A 12 -14.23 12.08 18.37
C LYS A 12 -14.20 12.12 16.84
N ASN A 13 -13.13 12.67 16.28
CA ASN A 13 -12.94 12.78 14.84
C ASN A 13 -12.74 11.39 14.19
N LEU A 14 -13.30 11.20 12.99
CA LEU A 14 -13.04 10.00 12.19
C LEU A 14 -11.69 10.12 11.49
N PRO A 15 -10.76 9.17 11.70
CA PRO A 15 -9.44 9.26 11.11
C PRO A 15 -9.42 8.75 9.67
N LEU A 16 -9.70 9.64 8.73
CA LEU A 16 -9.57 9.34 7.31
C LEU A 16 -8.10 9.48 6.88
N GLY A 17 -7.49 8.36 6.48
CA GLY A 17 -6.12 8.34 5.94
C GLY A 17 -5.00 8.39 6.99
N ILE A 18 -5.31 8.43 8.28
CA ILE A 18 -4.30 8.41 9.34
C ILE A 18 -3.89 6.97 9.63
N ASN A 19 -2.62 6.66 9.39
CA ASN A 19 -2.03 5.33 9.62
C ASN A 19 -1.07 5.30 10.82
N THR A 20 -0.91 6.42 11.53
CA THR A 20 0.00 6.55 12.67
C THR A 20 -0.79 6.59 13.97
N LEU A 21 -0.48 5.69 14.90
CA LEU A 21 -1.19 5.60 16.17
C LEU A 21 -1.01 6.86 17.01
N SER A 22 0.19 7.43 17.08
CA SER A 22 0.45 8.66 17.86
C SER A 22 -0.44 9.81 17.42
N VAL A 23 -0.51 10.06 16.10
CA VAL A 23 -1.37 11.10 15.51
C VAL A 23 -2.85 10.86 15.84
N LEU A 24 -3.32 9.62 15.84
CA LEU A 24 -4.71 9.31 16.24
C LEU A 24 -4.98 9.68 17.70
N ARG A 25 -4.03 9.36 18.59
CA ARG A 25 -4.17 9.57 20.02
C ARG A 25 -4.07 11.05 20.38
N GLU A 26 -3.12 11.75 19.78
CA GLU A 26 -2.92 13.20 19.95
C GLU A 26 -4.12 14.02 19.46
N ASN A 27 -4.74 13.63 18.34
CA ASN A 27 -5.90 14.32 17.78
C ASN A 27 -7.26 13.83 18.32
N ASN A 28 -7.25 13.00 19.38
CA ASN A 28 -8.46 12.43 20.00
C ASN A 28 -9.43 11.78 18.99
N CYS A 29 -8.88 11.08 17.99
CA CYS A 29 -9.65 10.40 16.96
C CYS A 29 -10.30 9.11 17.50
N VAL A 30 -11.34 8.63 16.79
CA VAL A 30 -11.90 7.29 17.04
C VAL A 30 -10.87 6.22 16.64
N TYR A 31 -10.46 5.40 17.60
CA TYR A 31 -9.61 4.23 17.37
C TYR A 31 -10.36 2.96 17.75
N VAL A 32 -10.43 1.99 16.82
CA VAL A 32 -10.97 0.66 17.11
C VAL A 32 -9.85 -0.18 17.71
N ASP A 33 -9.97 -0.52 18.98
CA ASP A 33 -8.94 -1.23 19.73
C ASP A 33 -8.70 -2.65 19.18
N LYS A 34 -7.54 -2.83 18.53
CA LYS A 34 -7.06 -4.13 18.05
C LYS A 34 -5.92 -4.69 18.91
N THR A 35 -5.63 -4.07 20.05
CA THR A 35 -4.48 -4.43 20.88
C THR A 35 -4.62 -5.81 21.53
N LYS A 36 -5.86 -6.31 21.71
CA LYS A 36 -6.11 -7.72 22.06
C LYS A 36 -5.57 -8.70 21.03
N LEU A 37 -5.77 -8.41 19.74
CA LEU A 37 -5.25 -9.22 18.64
C LEU A 37 -3.72 -9.13 18.59
N ALA A 38 -3.16 -7.92 18.74
CA ALA A 38 -1.72 -7.71 18.81
C ALA A 38 -1.09 -8.53 19.95
N TYR A 39 -1.66 -8.45 21.16
CA TYR A 39 -1.19 -9.20 22.32
C TYR A 39 -1.15 -10.71 22.08
N HIS A 40 -2.18 -11.26 21.42
CA HIS A 40 -2.20 -12.68 21.08
C HIS A 40 -1.12 -13.04 20.05
N LEU A 41 -0.99 -12.23 18.98
CA LEU A 41 0.00 -12.45 17.91
C LEU A 41 1.43 -12.43 18.44
N ILE A 42 1.78 -11.47 19.30
CA ILE A 42 3.15 -11.29 19.81
C ILE A 42 3.61 -12.49 20.65
N ARG A 43 2.67 -13.20 21.29
CA ARG A 43 2.97 -14.38 22.12
C ARG A 43 3.15 -15.67 21.33
N ILE A 44 2.75 -15.68 20.06
CA ILE A 44 2.93 -16.84 19.18
C ILE A 44 4.28 -16.69 18.49
N ALA A 45 5.14 -17.71 18.62
CA ALA A 45 6.39 -17.74 17.88
C ALA A 45 6.09 -18.01 16.40
N GLY A 46 6.61 -17.17 15.50
CA GLY A 46 6.48 -17.41 14.08
C GLY A 46 6.63 -16.17 13.21
N ARG A 47 6.41 -16.39 11.91
CA ARG A 47 6.30 -15.34 10.90
C ARG A 47 4.83 -15.20 10.53
N PHE A 48 4.30 -13.99 10.65
CA PHE A 48 2.89 -13.72 10.40
C PHE A 48 2.71 -12.99 9.09
N PHE A 49 1.74 -13.44 8.31
CA PHE A 49 1.32 -12.78 7.08
C PHE A 49 -0.06 -12.16 7.27
N LEU A 50 -0.15 -10.84 7.10
CA LEU A 50 -1.41 -10.10 7.23
C LEU A 50 -2.06 -9.93 5.85
N SER A 51 -2.75 -10.96 5.36
CA SER A 51 -3.58 -10.88 4.16
C SER A 51 -4.94 -10.25 4.49
N ARG A 52 -5.27 -9.08 3.89
CA ARG A 52 -6.60 -8.43 3.88
C ARG A 52 -6.70 -7.45 2.68
N PRO A 53 -7.91 -7.09 2.21
CA PRO A 53 -8.12 -6.13 1.12
C PRO A 53 -7.63 -4.69 1.44
N ARG A 54 -7.45 -3.88 0.40
CA ARG A 54 -6.99 -2.47 0.47
C ARG A 54 -7.89 -1.64 1.40
N ARG A 55 -7.31 -0.73 2.20
CA ARG A 55 -7.99 0.19 3.16
C ARG A 55 -8.56 -0.42 4.45
N PHE A 56 -8.24 -1.67 4.80
CA PHE A 56 -8.73 -2.31 6.04
C PHE A 56 -7.88 -2.04 7.31
N GLY A 57 -7.14 -0.93 7.32
CA GLY A 57 -6.33 -0.47 8.46
C GLY A 57 -5.19 -1.43 8.82
N LYS A 58 -4.50 -1.99 7.81
CA LYS A 58 -3.28 -2.79 8.01
C LYS A 58 -2.12 -1.93 8.48
N SER A 59 -1.86 -0.84 7.77
CA SER A 59 -0.78 0.09 8.10
C SER A 59 -0.90 0.60 9.53
N LEU A 60 -2.10 1.03 9.94
CA LEU A 60 -2.35 1.40 11.32
C LEU A 60 -2.09 0.27 12.33
N PHE A 61 -2.39 -0.98 11.97
CA PHE A 61 -2.14 -2.12 12.84
C PHE A 61 -0.65 -2.48 12.91
N VAL A 62 0.08 -2.41 11.80
CA VAL A 62 1.55 -2.56 11.78
C VAL A 62 2.20 -1.45 12.60
N ASP A 63 1.71 -0.22 12.49
CA ASP A 63 2.15 0.91 13.30
C ASP A 63 1.84 0.68 14.78
N THR A 64 0.63 0.20 15.11
CA THR A 64 0.28 -0.20 16.49
C THR A 64 1.28 -1.23 17.04
N LEU A 65 1.67 -2.25 16.25
CA LEU A 65 2.68 -3.23 16.65
C LEU A 65 4.04 -2.58 16.88
N LYS A 66 4.49 -1.68 16.00
CA LYS A 66 5.74 -0.91 16.18
C LYS A 66 5.72 -0.18 17.53
N GLU A 67 4.66 0.57 17.80
CA GLU A 67 4.54 1.37 19.02
C GLU A 67 4.51 0.50 20.30
N ILE A 68 3.91 -0.70 20.24
CA ILE A 68 3.96 -1.68 21.35
C ILE A 68 5.41 -2.13 21.59
N PHE A 69 6.11 -2.56 20.54
CA PHE A 69 7.45 -3.10 20.64
C PHE A 69 8.50 -2.05 21.05
N GLU A 70 8.33 -0.79 20.64
CA GLU A 70 9.20 0.32 21.04
C GLU A 70 8.93 0.81 22.47
N GLY A 71 7.85 0.36 23.10
CA GLY A 71 7.53 0.65 24.50
C GLY A 71 6.88 2.03 24.71
N ASN A 72 6.09 2.50 23.75
CA ASN A 72 5.43 3.82 23.84
C ASN A 72 4.14 3.78 24.66
N GLU A 73 4.26 3.44 25.96
CA GLU A 73 3.18 3.15 26.91
C GLU A 73 2.01 4.15 26.88
N LYS A 74 2.32 5.46 26.86
CA LYS A 74 1.31 6.54 26.86
C LYS A 74 0.28 6.41 25.74
N LEU A 75 0.66 5.85 24.58
CA LEU A 75 -0.26 5.65 23.47
C LEU A 75 -1.34 4.60 23.77
N PHE A 76 -1.10 3.73 24.74
CA PHE A 76 -1.94 2.57 25.03
C PHE A 76 -2.81 2.74 26.27
N GLU A 77 -2.74 3.86 26.97
CA GLU A 77 -3.60 4.13 28.13
C GLU A 77 -5.09 3.93 27.80
N GLY A 78 -5.76 3.06 28.56
CA GLY A 78 -7.17 2.71 28.35
C GLY A 78 -7.45 1.73 27.20
N LEU A 79 -6.42 1.17 26.56
CA LEU A 79 -6.54 0.06 25.59
C LEU A 79 -6.29 -1.29 26.28
N TYR A 80 -6.76 -2.37 25.66
CA TYR A 80 -6.69 -3.72 26.22
C TYR A 80 -5.28 -4.18 26.61
N ILE A 81 -4.24 -3.76 25.88
CA ILE A 81 -2.86 -4.23 26.11
C ILE A 81 -2.14 -3.50 27.24
N HIS A 82 -2.65 -2.36 27.70
CA HIS A 82 -1.97 -1.46 28.65
C HIS A 82 -1.47 -2.16 29.91
N ASP A 83 -2.29 -3.01 30.51
CA ASP A 83 -2.02 -3.76 31.74
C ASP A 83 -1.40 -5.14 31.49
N LYS A 84 -1.16 -5.52 30.23
CA LYS A 84 -0.76 -6.89 29.83
C LYS A 84 0.62 -6.96 29.20
N TRP A 85 1.21 -5.82 28.88
CA TRP A 85 2.53 -5.69 28.28
C TRP A 85 3.54 -5.12 29.27
N ASP A 86 4.78 -5.60 29.17
CA ASP A 86 5.88 -5.09 29.97
C ASP A 86 6.52 -3.90 29.24
N TRP A 87 6.09 -2.69 29.59
CA TRP A 87 6.57 -1.44 28.99
C TRP A 87 8.02 -1.10 29.31
N SER A 88 8.64 -1.78 30.29
CA SER A 88 10.07 -1.63 30.58
C SER A 88 10.94 -2.26 29.48
N ARG A 89 10.38 -3.22 28.73
CA ARG A 89 11.09 -3.93 27.65
C ARG A 89 10.88 -3.22 26.32
N LYS A 90 12.00 -2.83 25.71
CA LYS A 90 12.02 -2.18 24.40
C LYS A 90 12.74 -3.07 23.39
N PHE A 91 12.04 -3.39 22.32
CA PHE A 91 12.56 -4.20 21.23
C PHE A 91 13.02 -3.28 20.10
N PRO A 92 14.20 -3.53 19.50
CA PRO A 92 14.58 -2.82 18.28
C PRO A 92 13.64 -3.25 17.13
N VAL A 93 13.00 -2.25 16.51
CA VAL A 93 12.07 -2.47 15.40
C VAL A 93 12.72 -2.02 14.09
N ILE A 94 12.71 -2.88 13.08
CA ILE A 94 13.04 -2.51 11.70
C ILE A 94 11.72 -2.46 10.93
N LYS A 95 11.29 -1.25 10.54
CA LYS A 95 10.06 -1.05 9.75
C LYS A 95 10.44 -0.82 8.29
N ILE A 96 9.95 -1.69 7.42
CA ILE A 96 10.10 -1.61 5.97
C ILE A 96 8.74 -1.23 5.41
N ASP A 97 8.63 -0.05 4.82
CA ASP A 97 7.40 0.45 4.23
C ASP A 97 7.63 0.81 2.76
N PHE A 98 6.89 0.16 1.87
CA PHE A 98 6.97 0.41 0.43
C PHE A 98 5.97 1.48 -0.05
N ALA A 99 5.28 2.18 0.85
CA ALA A 99 4.27 3.18 0.49
C ALA A 99 4.78 4.36 -0.34
N ASP A 100 6.07 4.69 -0.28
CA ASP A 100 6.60 5.89 -0.92
C ASP A 100 7.27 5.61 -2.27
N GLY A 101 6.70 6.20 -3.32
CA GLY A 101 7.22 6.13 -4.70
C GLY A 101 6.42 5.19 -5.61
N VAL A 102 6.58 5.42 -6.92
CA VAL A 102 6.20 4.49 -8.01
C VAL A 102 7.52 3.84 -8.42
N LEU A 103 7.60 2.52 -8.30
CA LEU A 103 8.83 1.78 -8.60
C LEU A 103 8.79 1.39 -10.07
N LYS A 104 9.69 1.95 -10.88
CA LYS A 104 9.65 1.72 -12.33
C LYS A 104 10.47 0.51 -12.76
N ASN A 105 11.48 0.12 -12.00
CA ASN A 105 12.40 -0.98 -12.31
C ASN A 105 13.02 -1.59 -11.04
N ARG A 106 13.81 -2.66 -11.23
CA ARG A 106 14.43 -3.42 -10.14
C ARG A 106 15.52 -2.62 -9.44
N GLU A 107 16.25 -1.81 -10.18
CA GLU A 107 17.36 -1.00 -9.69
C GLU A 107 16.87 0.06 -8.70
N GLU A 108 15.78 0.76 -9.03
CA GLU A 108 15.09 1.71 -8.14
C GLU A 108 14.54 1.03 -6.87
N LEU A 109 14.02 -0.20 -6.97
CA LEU A 109 13.60 -0.97 -5.81
C LEU A 109 14.79 -1.32 -4.90
N ASP A 110 15.91 -1.75 -5.48
CA ASP A 110 17.12 -2.08 -4.73
C ASP A 110 17.68 -0.84 -4.01
N GLU A 111 17.69 0.34 -4.66
CA GLU A 111 18.05 1.62 -4.03
C GLU A 111 17.08 1.97 -2.89
N LYS A 112 15.77 1.89 -3.13
CA LYS A 112 14.76 2.18 -2.12
C LYS A 112 14.89 1.27 -0.89
N ILE A 113 15.16 -0.01 -1.09
CA ILE A 113 15.40 -0.95 0.02
C ILE A 113 16.65 -0.53 0.80
N ARG A 114 17.75 -0.14 0.13
CA ARG A 114 18.96 0.34 0.82
C ARG A 114 18.66 1.58 1.67
N ASP A 115 17.94 2.55 1.13
CA ASP A 115 17.57 3.77 1.86
C ASP A 115 16.73 3.47 3.11
N ILE A 116 15.74 2.59 2.98
CA ILE A 116 14.91 2.14 4.11
C ILE A 116 15.80 1.48 5.17
N LEU A 117 16.73 0.62 4.75
CA LEU A 117 17.64 -0.06 5.68
C LEU A 117 18.56 0.93 6.39
N TRP A 118 19.22 1.85 5.67
CA TRP A 118 20.08 2.85 6.30
C TRP A 118 19.31 3.77 7.25
N THR A 119 18.11 4.22 6.87
CA THR A 119 17.24 5.01 7.75
C THR A 119 16.93 4.26 9.06
N ASN A 120 16.65 2.96 8.98
CA ASN A 120 16.44 2.13 10.17
C ASN A 120 17.73 1.94 10.97
N GLY A 121 18.88 1.75 10.29
CA GLY A 121 20.19 1.65 10.92
C GLY A 121 20.52 2.90 11.73
N ASP A 122 20.43 4.08 11.12
CA ASP A 122 20.68 5.38 11.77
C ASP A 122 19.76 5.59 12.96
N ARG A 123 18.46 5.29 12.81
CA ARG A 123 17.46 5.39 13.89
C ARG A 123 17.77 4.47 15.06
N LEU A 124 18.31 3.28 14.79
CA LEU A 124 18.71 2.31 15.81
C LEU A 124 20.11 2.59 16.35
N GLY A 125 20.90 3.46 15.72
CA GLY A 125 22.31 3.71 16.06
C GLY A 125 23.28 2.63 15.57
N VAL A 126 22.89 1.88 14.52
CA VAL A 126 23.63 0.72 14.00
C VAL A 126 24.09 1.00 12.56
N GLY A 127 25.40 0.99 12.36
CA GLY A 127 26.00 1.09 11.03
C GLY A 127 26.14 -0.27 10.33
N ALA A 128 26.25 -0.23 9.00
CA ALA A 128 26.59 -1.38 8.17
C ALA A 128 27.88 -1.09 7.38
N LYS A 129 28.71 -2.12 7.20
CA LYS A 129 29.97 -2.10 6.43
C LYS A 129 29.82 -2.78 5.08
N LYS A 130 28.87 -3.69 4.94
CA LYS A 130 28.59 -4.38 3.66
C LYS A 130 27.78 -3.48 2.72
N ASN A 131 27.95 -3.71 1.42
CA ASN A 131 27.27 -2.96 0.36
C ASN A 131 26.07 -3.71 -0.26
N SER A 132 25.96 -5.03 -0.03
CA SER A 132 24.81 -5.81 -0.49
C SER A 132 23.62 -5.60 0.44
N ILE A 133 22.40 -5.57 -0.12
CA ILE A 133 21.15 -5.41 0.66
C ILE A 133 21.05 -6.47 1.77
N SER A 134 21.32 -7.73 1.44
CA SER A 134 21.32 -8.82 2.42
C SER A 134 22.40 -8.65 3.49
N GLY A 135 23.56 -8.11 3.12
CA GLY A 135 24.64 -7.79 4.04
C GLY A 135 24.27 -6.68 5.02
N ILE A 136 23.75 -5.55 4.49
CA ILE A 136 23.30 -4.41 5.28
C ILE A 136 22.21 -4.85 6.26
N PHE A 137 21.18 -5.55 5.76
CA PHE A 137 20.07 -6.00 6.60
C PHE A 137 20.53 -6.92 7.73
N GLY A 138 21.40 -7.88 7.43
CA GLY A 138 21.97 -8.79 8.42
C GLY A 138 22.81 -8.06 9.48
N GLU A 139 23.60 -7.06 9.09
CA GLU A 139 24.42 -6.26 10.01
C GLU A 139 23.55 -5.37 10.90
N ILE A 140 22.50 -4.74 10.37
CA ILE A 140 21.55 -3.95 11.17
C ILE A 140 20.83 -4.85 12.19
N ILE A 141 20.37 -6.04 11.78
CA ILE A 141 19.74 -6.99 12.72
C ILE A 141 20.72 -7.38 13.84
N THR A 142 21.95 -7.74 13.47
CA THR A 142 22.95 -8.21 14.45
C THR A 142 23.34 -7.08 15.40
N GLY A 143 23.68 -5.90 14.87
CA GLY A 143 24.05 -4.76 15.69
C GLY A 143 22.91 -4.25 16.57
N ALA A 144 21.67 -4.25 16.07
CA ALA A 144 20.50 -3.87 16.88
C ALA A 144 20.26 -4.87 18.02
N ARG A 145 20.44 -6.17 17.75
CA ARG A 145 20.34 -7.22 18.78
C ARG A 145 21.40 -7.06 19.88
N GLU A 146 22.62 -6.68 19.52
CA GLU A 146 23.74 -6.44 20.44
C GLU A 146 23.51 -5.17 21.27
N GLN A 147 23.09 -4.08 20.63
CA GLN A 147 22.90 -2.78 21.28
C GLN A 147 21.72 -2.77 22.26
N PHE A 148 20.59 -3.40 21.91
CA PHE A 148 19.38 -3.38 22.74
C PHE A 148 19.28 -4.57 23.69
N GLY A 149 20.08 -5.62 23.50
CA GLY A 149 19.99 -6.83 24.32
C GLY A 149 18.70 -7.65 24.13
N GLU A 150 17.84 -7.25 23.20
CA GLU A 150 16.54 -7.86 22.91
C GLU A 150 16.41 -8.34 21.47
N ARG A 151 15.45 -9.24 21.21
CA ARG A 151 15.20 -9.75 19.84
C ARG A 151 14.74 -8.62 18.91
N VAL A 152 15.23 -8.65 17.67
CA VAL A 152 14.81 -7.68 16.64
C VAL A 152 13.45 -8.05 16.09
N VAL A 153 12.58 -7.05 15.97
CA VAL A 153 11.27 -7.16 15.33
C VAL A 153 11.36 -6.56 13.95
N VAL A 154 11.01 -7.33 12.91
CA VAL A 154 10.94 -6.84 11.54
C VAL A 154 9.47 -6.72 11.14
N LEU A 155 9.07 -5.52 10.76
CA LEU A 155 7.72 -5.21 10.31
C LEU A 155 7.79 -4.77 8.84
N VAL A 156 7.01 -5.41 7.98
CA VAL A 156 6.93 -5.08 6.55
C VAL A 156 5.50 -4.65 6.24
N ASP A 157 5.33 -3.40 5.81
CA ASP A 157 4.06 -2.85 5.34
C ASP A 157 4.10 -2.62 3.83
N GLN A 158 2.92 -2.69 3.22
CA GLN A 158 2.73 -2.52 1.77
C GLN A 158 3.67 -3.37 0.89
N TYR A 159 4.05 -4.57 1.35
CA TYR A 159 4.92 -5.51 0.61
C TYR A 159 4.37 -5.87 -0.77
N ASP A 160 3.06 -5.70 -0.95
CA ASP A 160 2.33 -5.97 -2.17
C ASP A 160 2.46 -4.81 -3.17
N LYS A 161 2.79 -3.59 -2.74
CA LYS A 161 2.87 -2.43 -3.64
C LYS A 161 3.90 -2.58 -4.77
N PRO A 162 5.15 -3.04 -4.53
CA PRO A 162 6.10 -3.28 -5.62
C PRO A 162 5.62 -4.36 -6.62
N ILE A 163 4.71 -5.23 -6.18
CA ILE A 163 4.15 -6.33 -6.99
C ILE A 163 2.88 -5.85 -7.73
N LEU A 164 2.12 -4.94 -7.12
CA LEU A 164 0.79 -4.50 -7.51
C LEU A 164 0.78 -3.08 -8.10
N ASP A 165 1.90 -2.56 -8.62
CA ASP A 165 1.94 -1.20 -9.21
C ASP A 165 1.11 -1.16 -10.51
N ASN A 166 -0.20 -1.17 -10.27
CA ASN A 166 -1.27 -1.31 -11.22
C ASN A 166 -2.02 0.01 -11.22
N ARG A 167 -1.75 0.86 -12.19
CA ARG A 167 -2.40 2.16 -12.30
C ARG A 167 -3.61 2.02 -13.23
N VAL A 168 -4.79 2.32 -12.72
CA VAL A 168 -6.04 2.36 -13.51
C VAL A 168 -6.46 3.82 -13.67
N ILE A 169 -6.62 4.26 -14.92
CA ILE A 169 -7.12 5.58 -15.28
C ILE A 169 -8.44 5.37 -16.04
N PRO A 170 -9.59 5.57 -15.40
CA PRO A 170 -10.85 5.64 -16.13
C PRO A 170 -10.88 6.94 -16.95
N GLU A 171 -11.56 6.92 -18.10
CA GLU A 171 -11.83 8.12 -18.89
C GLU A 171 -10.56 8.91 -19.21
N ASP A 172 -9.55 8.20 -19.68
CA ASP A 172 -8.18 8.69 -19.80
C ASP A 172 -8.04 9.67 -20.98
N ILE A 173 -7.79 10.94 -20.65
CA ILE A 173 -7.79 12.07 -21.59
C ILE A 173 -6.46 12.14 -22.36
N THR A 174 -6.55 12.43 -23.66
CA THR A 174 -5.43 12.68 -24.58
C THR A 174 -5.72 13.93 -25.41
N ASN A 175 -4.71 14.44 -26.11
CA ASN A 175 -4.89 15.54 -27.07
C ASN A 175 -5.76 15.16 -28.28
N HIS A 176 -6.00 13.85 -28.49
CA HIS A 176 -6.76 13.32 -29.61
C HIS A 176 -8.15 12.77 -29.21
N GLY A 177 -8.52 12.88 -27.94
CA GLY A 177 -9.79 12.43 -27.38
C GLY A 177 -9.61 11.68 -26.06
N GLN A 178 -10.60 10.89 -25.66
CA GLN A 178 -10.65 10.20 -24.38
C GLN A 178 -10.85 8.71 -24.63
N SER A 179 -9.97 7.87 -24.06
CA SER A 179 -10.18 6.42 -24.03
C SER A 179 -10.94 6.02 -22.77
N ASP A 180 -11.78 4.99 -22.86
CA ASP A 180 -12.60 4.57 -21.72
C ASP A 180 -11.78 4.13 -20.51
N LEU A 181 -10.66 3.43 -20.72
CA LEU A 181 -9.87 2.88 -19.63
C LEU A 181 -8.40 2.65 -20.02
N THR A 182 -7.47 3.15 -19.22
CA THR A 182 -6.05 2.76 -19.29
C THR A 182 -5.64 2.02 -18.03
N VAL A 183 -5.05 0.83 -18.18
CA VAL A 183 -4.52 0.04 -17.07
C VAL A 183 -3.03 -0.20 -17.28
N MET A 184 -2.20 0.21 -16.34
CA MET A 184 -0.76 -0.09 -16.35
C MET A 184 -0.55 -1.21 -15.34
N VAL A 185 0.19 -2.26 -15.69
CA VAL A 185 0.55 -3.40 -14.82
C VAL A 185 2.02 -3.71 -15.07
N GLY A 186 2.88 -3.33 -14.13
CA GLY A 186 4.33 -3.45 -14.31
C GLY A 186 4.80 -2.71 -15.57
N VAL A 187 5.42 -3.45 -16.51
CA VAL A 187 5.90 -2.90 -17.79
C VAL A 187 4.82 -2.83 -18.88
N HIS A 188 3.62 -3.33 -18.64
CA HIS A 188 2.55 -3.35 -19.63
C HIS A 188 1.57 -2.21 -19.42
N ILE A 189 1.18 -1.54 -20.50
CA ILE A 189 0.14 -0.51 -20.53
C ILE A 189 -0.96 -1.02 -21.46
N TYR A 190 -2.18 -1.11 -20.96
CA TYR A 190 -3.37 -1.53 -21.68
C TYR A 190 -4.27 -0.31 -21.88
N VAL A 191 -4.40 0.16 -23.11
CA VAL A 191 -5.35 1.22 -23.49
C VAL A 191 -6.58 0.53 -24.06
N MET A 192 -7.72 0.73 -23.42
CA MET A 192 -8.98 0.05 -23.73
C MET A 192 -10.07 1.03 -24.15
N GLU A 193 -10.83 0.61 -25.15
CA GLU A 193 -12.07 1.24 -25.59
C GLU A 193 -13.18 0.18 -25.57
N ILE A 194 -14.37 0.61 -25.19
CA ILE A 194 -15.53 -0.24 -25.00
C ILE A 194 -16.66 0.25 -25.90
N LYS A 195 -17.21 -0.65 -26.72
CA LYS A 195 -18.44 -0.40 -27.47
C LYS A 195 -19.54 -1.37 -27.05
N VAL A 196 -20.76 -0.86 -27.04
CA VAL A 196 -21.96 -1.63 -26.70
C VAL A 196 -22.89 -1.61 -27.92
N ILE A 197 -23.24 -2.79 -28.44
CA ILE A 197 -24.09 -2.96 -29.63
C ILE A 197 -25.39 -3.69 -29.29
N GLU A 198 -26.43 -3.51 -30.12
CA GLU A 198 -27.73 -4.20 -29.94
C GLU A 198 -27.78 -5.60 -30.57
N GLY A 199 -26.74 -6.03 -31.30
CA GLY A 199 -26.67 -7.34 -31.97
C GLY A 199 -25.63 -8.29 -31.39
N ASN A 200 -25.57 -9.51 -31.94
CA ASN A 200 -24.54 -10.51 -31.62
C ASN A 200 -23.57 -10.77 -32.79
N GLN A 201 -23.77 -10.07 -33.90
CA GLN A 201 -22.90 -10.13 -35.06
C GLN A 201 -22.08 -8.85 -35.08
N VAL A 202 -20.78 -9.01 -35.33
CA VAL A 202 -19.83 -7.93 -35.35
C VAL A 202 -19.09 -7.98 -36.68
N GLN A 203 -18.91 -6.82 -37.32
CA GLN A 203 -18.11 -6.69 -38.53
C GLN A 203 -16.89 -5.83 -38.18
N GLY A 204 -15.70 -6.45 -38.14
CA GLY A 204 -14.50 -5.79 -37.61
C GLY A 204 -14.61 -5.50 -36.12
N ASN A 205 -13.79 -4.58 -35.62
CA ASN A 205 -13.82 -4.17 -34.22
C ASN A 205 -13.77 -2.65 -34.11
N ALA A 206 -14.95 -2.02 -34.11
CA ALA A 206 -15.09 -0.57 -34.07
C ALA A 206 -14.43 0.07 -32.84
N ALA A 207 -14.31 -0.66 -31.72
CA ALA A 207 -13.60 -0.18 -30.54
C ALA A 207 -12.09 -0.10 -30.82
N LEU A 208 -11.50 -1.18 -31.35
CA LEU A 208 -10.09 -1.20 -31.71
C LEU A 208 -9.76 -0.20 -32.82
N ASP A 209 -10.62 -0.11 -33.85
CA ASP A 209 -10.48 0.86 -34.95
C ASP A 209 -10.48 2.31 -34.44
N GLN A 210 -11.28 2.62 -33.42
CA GLN A 210 -11.29 3.93 -32.79
C GLN A 210 -9.97 4.21 -32.05
N ILE A 211 -9.48 3.27 -31.24
CA ILE A 211 -8.22 3.44 -30.49
C ILE A 211 -7.08 3.72 -31.47
N LEU A 212 -6.97 2.90 -32.52
CA LEU A 212 -5.93 3.01 -33.53
C LEU A 212 -6.07 4.31 -34.34
N GLY A 213 -7.29 4.66 -34.76
CA GLY A 213 -7.54 5.86 -35.57
C GLY A 213 -7.36 7.17 -34.80
N ARG A 214 -7.62 7.17 -33.49
CA ARG A 214 -7.42 8.33 -32.60
C ARG A 214 -6.04 8.37 -31.96
N ASN A 215 -5.26 7.31 -32.11
CA ASN A 215 -3.90 7.18 -31.58
C ASN A 215 -3.80 7.39 -30.06
N TYR A 216 -4.79 6.93 -29.29
CA TYR A 216 -4.82 7.16 -27.83
C TYR A 216 -3.59 6.64 -27.10
N ALA A 217 -3.00 5.56 -27.61
CA ALA A 217 -1.79 4.95 -27.07
C ALA A 217 -0.51 5.79 -27.28
N GLU A 218 -0.52 6.82 -28.12
CA GLU A 218 0.69 7.59 -28.47
C GLU A 218 1.44 8.12 -27.27
N LYS A 219 0.72 8.69 -26.29
CA LYS A 219 1.31 9.27 -25.08
C LYS A 219 2.05 8.25 -24.19
N TYR A 220 1.88 6.96 -24.45
CA TYR A 220 2.55 5.86 -23.76
C TYR A 220 3.63 5.20 -24.61
N ARG A 221 3.66 5.46 -25.91
CA ARG A 221 4.68 4.94 -26.81
C ARG A 221 5.95 5.80 -26.69
N GLY A 222 7.11 5.15 -26.58
CA GLY A 222 8.41 5.81 -26.46
C GLY A 222 8.99 5.84 -25.05
N GLU A 223 8.28 5.36 -24.03
CA GLU A 223 8.88 5.08 -22.73
C GLU A 223 9.75 3.81 -22.80
N PRO A 224 11.08 3.89 -22.55
CA PRO A 224 11.96 2.73 -22.60
C PRO A 224 11.50 1.63 -21.64
N GLY A 225 11.44 0.39 -22.14
CA GLY A 225 11.09 -0.77 -21.33
C GLY A 225 9.59 -0.96 -21.06
N LYS A 226 8.70 -0.15 -21.65
CA LYS A 226 7.25 -0.35 -21.57
C LYS A 226 6.67 -0.97 -22.84
N TYR A 227 5.68 -1.83 -22.67
CA TYR A 227 4.91 -2.46 -23.74
C TYR A 227 3.49 -1.94 -23.72
N VAL A 228 3.04 -1.34 -24.82
CA VAL A 228 1.70 -0.78 -24.94
C VAL A 228 0.83 -1.74 -25.76
N HIS A 229 -0.33 -2.07 -25.23
CA HIS A 229 -1.35 -2.93 -25.83
C HIS A 229 -2.62 -2.11 -26.01
N GLU A 230 -3.19 -2.14 -27.20
CA GLU A 230 -4.46 -1.49 -27.52
C GLU A 230 -5.54 -2.55 -27.61
N ILE A 231 -6.61 -2.44 -26.82
CA ILE A 231 -7.64 -3.48 -26.71
C ILE A 231 -9.02 -2.90 -27.00
N GLY A 232 -9.67 -3.39 -28.05
CA GLY A 232 -11.06 -3.05 -28.38
C GLY A 232 -12.03 -4.09 -27.85
N LEU A 233 -12.91 -3.70 -26.93
CA LEU A 233 -13.92 -4.57 -26.32
C LEU A 233 -15.32 -4.26 -26.86
N ILE A 234 -16.06 -5.29 -27.28
CA ILE A 234 -17.43 -5.14 -27.79
C ILE A 234 -18.39 -5.99 -26.95
N PHE A 235 -19.39 -5.34 -26.37
CA PHE A 235 -20.44 -5.95 -25.55
C PHE A 235 -21.78 -5.93 -26.29
N SER A 236 -22.55 -7.02 -26.16
CA SER A 236 -23.93 -7.08 -26.64
C SER A 236 -24.89 -6.64 -25.55
N ARG A 237 -25.82 -5.72 -25.85
CA ARG A 237 -26.94 -5.37 -24.94
C ARG A 237 -27.89 -6.55 -24.73
N ASN A 238 -28.09 -7.36 -25.76
CA ASN A 238 -29.03 -8.48 -25.70
C ASN A 238 -28.50 -9.61 -24.84
N GLN A 239 -27.22 -9.95 -24.98
CA GLN A 239 -26.59 -11.00 -24.16
C GLN A 239 -26.05 -10.48 -22.83
N ARG A 240 -25.92 -9.15 -22.67
CA ARG A 240 -25.30 -8.48 -21.52
C ARG A 240 -23.90 -9.04 -21.20
N ASN A 241 -23.16 -9.39 -22.25
CA ASN A 241 -21.85 -10.01 -22.15
C ASN A 241 -20.90 -9.48 -23.22
N LEU A 242 -19.60 -9.68 -23.00
CA LEU A 242 -18.55 -9.44 -23.98
C LEU A 242 -18.73 -10.46 -25.13
N ILE A 243 -18.79 -9.96 -26.36
CA ILE A 243 -18.96 -10.80 -27.56
C ILE A 243 -17.72 -10.80 -28.46
N GLN A 244 -16.83 -9.81 -28.32
CA GLN A 244 -15.56 -9.75 -29.04
C GLN A 244 -14.53 -8.92 -28.27
N ALA A 245 -13.28 -9.36 -28.30
CA ALA A 245 -12.12 -8.63 -27.79
C ALA A 245 -10.94 -8.86 -28.73
N ASP A 246 -10.46 -7.80 -29.37
CA ASP A 246 -9.27 -7.85 -30.22
C ASP A 246 -8.23 -6.89 -29.68
N TRP A 247 -6.95 -7.18 -29.95
CA TRP A 247 -5.84 -6.40 -29.45
C TRP A 247 -4.70 -6.23 -30.46
N ARG A 248 -3.89 -5.20 -30.26
CA ARG A 248 -2.66 -4.93 -31.00
C ARG A 248 -1.51 -4.56 -30.06
#